data_AF-A0AAW1U681-F1
#
_entry.id   AF-A0AAW1U681-F1
#
_cell.length_a   1.000
_cell.length_b   1.000
_cell.length_c   1.000
_cell.angle_alpha   90.00
_cell.angle_beta   90.00
_cell.angle_gamma   90.00
#
_symmetry.space_group_name_H-M   'P 1'
#
loop_
_entity.id
_entity.type
_entity.pdbx_description
1 polymer ?
#
loop_
_entity_poly.entity_id
_entity_poly.type
_entity_poly.pdbx_seq_one_letter_code
_entity_poly.pdbx_strand_id
1 'polypeptide(L)'
;MTEERLQIDWGNDKLYRTQKQVERNLYDLEAWSILLRECQTKHVSEVRALYEHLITIFPSASRYWRIYIEHEMKFRNFEKVEKPLELLLVEYLELSDYLVDITNKSRIHILANDNVYEQFNYND
;
A
#
# COMPACT_ATOMS: atom_id res chain seq x y z
N MET A 1 -15.02 11.00 -14.76
CA MET A 1 -14.79 10.51 -13.38
C MET A 1 -15.19 9.06 -13.37
N THR A 2 -14.25 8.18 -13.66
CA THR A 2 -14.48 6.73 -13.69
C THR A 2 -14.65 6.26 -12.25
N GLU A 3 -15.89 5.96 -11.85
CA GLU A 3 -16.17 5.13 -10.69
C GLU A 3 -15.60 3.74 -10.99
N GLU A 4 -14.30 3.54 -10.77
CA GLU A 4 -13.71 2.21 -10.71
C GLU A 4 -14.28 1.54 -9.46
N ARG A 5 -15.48 0.95 -9.63
CA ARG A 5 -16.09 0.09 -8.62
C ARG A 5 -15.07 -0.97 -8.26
N LEU A 6 -14.73 -1.06 -6.98
CA LEU A 6 -13.88 -2.10 -6.43
C LEU A 6 -14.59 -3.44 -6.68
N GLN A 7 -14.29 -4.12 -7.78
CA GLN A 7 -14.87 -5.42 -8.11
C GLN A 7 -14.04 -6.50 -7.43
N ILE A 8 -14.17 -6.59 -6.11
CA ILE A 8 -13.51 -7.62 -5.30
C ILE A 8 -14.53 -8.68 -4.95
N ASP A 9 -14.24 -9.93 -5.31
CA ASP A 9 -15.05 -11.07 -4.89
C ASP A 9 -14.69 -11.48 -3.46
N TRP A 10 -15.43 -10.92 -2.52
CA TRP A 10 -15.27 -11.25 -1.11
C TRP A 10 -15.76 -12.66 -0.76
N GLY A 11 -16.65 -13.26 -1.57
CA GLY A 11 -17.36 -14.50 -1.21
C GLY A 11 -18.26 -14.38 0.03
N ASN A 12 -18.47 -13.16 0.54
CA ASN A 12 -19.24 -12.89 1.76
C ASN A 12 -20.06 -11.59 1.62
N ASP A 13 -21.38 -11.72 1.74
CA ASP A 13 -22.33 -10.60 1.66
C ASP A 13 -22.06 -9.49 2.68
N LYS A 14 -21.56 -9.85 3.87
CA LYS A 14 -21.21 -8.86 4.90
C LYS A 14 -20.08 -7.96 4.41
N LEU A 15 -19.04 -8.55 3.83
CA LEU A 15 -17.88 -7.80 3.33
C LEU A 15 -18.23 -6.94 2.13
N TYR A 16 -19.10 -7.43 1.25
CA TYR A 16 -19.62 -6.63 0.15
C TYR A 16 -20.39 -5.38 0.65
N ARG A 17 -21.19 -5.53 1.72
CA ARG A 17 -21.87 -4.39 2.35
C ARG A 17 -20.88 -3.44 3.02
N THR A 18 -19.86 -3.96 3.70
CA THR A 18 -18.79 -3.16 4.32
C THR A 18 -18.00 -2.39 3.25
N GLN A 19 -17.75 -2.99 2.09
CA GLN A 19 -17.12 -2.29 0.96
C GLN A 19 -18.00 -1.13 0.48
N LYS A 20 -19.30 -1.36 0.27
CA LYS A 20 -20.23 -0.28 -0.08
C LYS A 20 -20.33 0.79 1.00
N GLN A 21 -20.10 0.43 2.25
CA GLN A 21 -20.08 1.37 3.37
C GLN A 21 -18.85 2.29 3.28
N VAL A 22 -17.65 1.75 3.01
CA VAL A 22 -16.46 2.60 2.79
C VAL A 22 -16.57 3.44 1.52
N GLU A 23 -17.21 2.93 0.46
CA GLU A 23 -17.47 3.71 -0.76
C GLU A 23 -18.42 4.89 -0.51
N ARG A 24 -19.35 4.75 0.44
CA ARG A 24 -20.27 5.83 0.86
C ARG A 24 -19.64 6.76 1.89
N ASN A 25 -18.79 6.22 2.75
CA ASN A 25 -18.11 6.94 3.82
C ASN A 25 -16.64 6.55 3.88
N LEU A 26 -15.82 7.30 3.15
CA LEU A 26 -14.39 7.03 2.99
C LEU A 26 -13.60 7.11 4.31
N TYR A 27 -14.13 7.81 5.32
CA TYR A 27 -13.47 8.01 6.62
C TYR A 27 -13.91 6.99 7.69
N ASP A 28 -14.64 5.94 7.31
CA ASP A 28 -15.06 4.87 8.21
C ASP A 28 -13.90 3.91 8.53
N LEU A 29 -13.10 4.26 9.53
CA LEU A 29 -11.93 3.50 9.96
C LEU A 29 -12.27 2.08 10.44
N GLU A 30 -13.48 1.88 10.98
CA GLU A 30 -13.93 0.56 11.44
C GLU A 30 -14.19 -0.37 10.26
N ALA A 31 -14.92 0.13 9.26
CA ALA A 31 -15.17 -0.61 8.03
C ALA A 31 -13.87 -0.93 7.27
N TRP A 32 -12.94 0.03 7.17
CA TRP A 32 -11.61 -0.20 6.61
C TRP A 32 -10.82 -1.27 7.38
N SER A 33 -10.89 -1.26 8.72
CA SER A 33 -10.20 -2.26 9.55
C SER A 33 -10.73 -3.68 9.32
N ILE A 34 -12.03 -3.83 9.09
CA ILE A 34 -12.65 -5.12 8.75
C ILE A 34 -12.13 -5.60 7.39
N LEU A 35 -12.19 -4.74 6.36
CA LEU A 35 -11.75 -5.11 5.01
C LEU A 35 -10.26 -5.43 4.96
N LEU A 36 -9.42 -4.67 5.67
CA LEU A 36 -7.98 -4.90 5.75
C LEU A 36 -7.62 -6.26 6.34
N ARG A 37 -8.34 -6.72 7.37
CA ARG A 37 -8.13 -8.06 7.96
C ARG A 37 -8.43 -9.14 6.94
N GLU A 38 -9.54 -9.01 6.23
CA GLU A 38 -9.94 -9.97 5.21
C GLU A 38 -8.98 -9.95 4.01
N CYS A 39 -8.46 -8.78 3.64
CA CYS A 39 -7.46 -8.67 2.58
C CYS A 39 -6.26 -9.55 2.82
N GLN A 40 -5.71 -9.55 4.04
CA GLN A 40 -4.52 -10.34 4.40
C GLN A 40 -4.74 -11.86 4.29
N THR A 41 -5.99 -12.31 4.17
CA THR A 41 -6.34 -13.74 3.98
C THR A 41 -6.44 -14.13 2.50
N LYS A 42 -6.60 -13.16 1.59
CA LYS A 42 -6.72 -13.36 0.14
C LYS A 42 -5.39 -13.16 -0.57
N HIS A 43 -5.32 -13.56 -1.84
CA HIS A 43 -4.15 -13.26 -2.65
C HIS A 43 -4.10 -11.76 -2.95
N VAL A 44 -2.93 -11.15 -2.81
CA VAL A 44 -2.77 -9.69 -2.95
C VAL A 44 -3.25 -9.15 -4.30
N SER A 45 -3.19 -9.96 -5.38
CA SER A 45 -3.74 -9.57 -6.70
C SER A 45 -5.25 -9.33 -6.71
N GLU A 46 -6.00 -10.02 -5.85
CA GLU A 46 -7.47 -9.89 -5.77
C GLU A 46 -7.89 -8.65 -4.98
N VAL A 47 -7.06 -8.23 -4.04
CA VAL A 47 -7.36 -7.15 -3.09
C VAL A 47 -6.55 -5.89 -3.32
N ARG A 48 -5.67 -5.88 -4.32
CA ARG A 48 -4.81 -4.75 -4.70
C ARG A 48 -5.58 -3.47 -4.89
N ALA A 49 -6.69 -3.53 -5.64
CA ALA A 49 -7.53 -2.37 -5.90
C ALA A 49 -8.03 -1.72 -4.60
N LEU A 50 -8.28 -2.52 -3.54
CA LEU A 50 -8.66 -1.98 -2.24
C LEU A 50 -7.50 -1.22 -1.59
N TYR A 51 -6.30 -1.80 -1.59
CA TYR A 51 -5.12 -1.13 -1.03
C TYR A 51 -4.81 0.17 -1.75
N GLU A 52 -4.84 0.16 -3.09
CA GLU A 52 -4.67 1.35 -3.92
C GLU A 52 -5.73 2.40 -3.61
N HIS A 53 -6.99 2.02 -3.43
CA HIS A 53 -8.02 2.95 -3.02
C HIS A 53 -7.78 3.52 -1.61
N LEU A 54 -7.40 2.68 -0.66
CA LEU A 54 -7.14 3.08 0.72
C LEU A 54 -5.99 4.09 0.81
N ILE A 55 -4.88 3.86 0.10
CA ILE A 55 -3.73 4.79 0.10
C ILE A 55 -4.05 6.10 -0.62
N THR A 56 -4.95 6.10 -1.60
CA THR A 56 -5.40 7.36 -2.24
C THR A 56 -6.25 8.22 -1.30
N ILE A 57 -7.01 7.59 -0.40
CA ILE A 57 -7.84 8.29 0.59
C ILE A 57 -6.99 8.77 1.77
N PHE A 58 -6.08 7.91 2.25
CA PHE A 58 -5.20 8.17 3.39
C PHE A 58 -3.72 8.15 2.99
N PRO A 59 -3.27 9.08 2.13
CA PRO A 59 -1.88 9.10 1.67
C PRO A 59 -0.90 9.32 2.83
N SER A 60 -1.33 10.00 3.90
CA SER A 60 -0.51 10.24 5.10
C SER A 60 -0.50 9.16 6.15
N ALA A 61 -1.31 8.12 5.98
CA ALA A 61 -1.32 7.01 6.92
C ALA A 61 -0.23 5.98 6.54
N SER A 62 1.00 6.26 6.96
CA SER A 62 2.18 5.37 6.83
C SER A 62 1.90 3.91 7.20
N ARG A 63 1.00 3.69 8.18
CA ARG A 63 0.54 2.37 8.59
C ARG A 63 -0.09 1.54 7.46
N TYR A 64 -0.93 2.14 6.61
CA TYR A 64 -1.65 1.39 5.56
C TYR A 64 -0.73 1.01 4.40
N TRP A 65 0.15 1.94 4.03
CA TRP A 65 1.24 1.71 3.09
C TRP A 65 2.11 0.53 3.50
N ARG A 66 2.53 0.48 4.77
CA ARG A 66 3.32 -0.63 5.30
C ARG A 66 2.58 -1.97 5.18
N ILE A 67 1.30 -2.01 5.55
CA ILE A 67 0.50 -3.24 5.42
C ILE A 67 0.41 -3.70 3.96
N TYR A 68 0.23 -2.77 3.02
CA TYR A 68 0.16 -3.10 1.60
C TYR A 68 1.48 -3.69 1.08
N ILE A 69 2.61 -3.04 1.39
CA ILE A 69 3.94 -3.48 0.98
C ILE A 69 4.27 -4.84 1.62
N GLU A 70 4.07 -5.01 2.93
CA GLU A 70 4.30 -6.28 3.63
C GLU A 70 3.49 -7.42 2.98
N HIS A 71 2.27 -7.11 2.53
CA HIS A 71 1.42 -8.08 1.87
C HIS A 71 1.91 -8.45 0.46
N GLU A 72 2.28 -7.49 -0.38
CA GLU A 72 2.87 -7.77 -1.71
C GLU A 72 4.20 -8.52 -1.61
N MET A 73 5.01 -8.18 -0.60
CA MET A 73 6.28 -8.85 -0.28
C MET A 73 6.08 -10.33 0.10
N LYS A 74 5.03 -10.65 0.84
CA LYS A 74 4.66 -12.04 1.19
C LYS A 74 4.39 -12.89 -0.04
N PHE A 75 3.84 -12.30 -1.10
CA PHE A 75 3.54 -12.97 -2.37
C PHE A 75 4.64 -12.81 -3.44
N ARG A 76 5.79 -12.22 -3.09
CA ARG A 76 6.95 -12.02 -3.98
C ARG A 76 6.64 -11.21 -5.25
N ASN A 77 5.63 -10.34 -5.20
CA ASN A 77 5.23 -9.50 -6.33
C ASN A 77 6.06 -8.20 -6.39
N PHE A 78 7.38 -8.34 -6.45
CA PHE A 78 8.32 -7.24 -6.27
C PHE A 78 8.17 -6.13 -7.32
N GLU A 79 7.92 -6.48 -8.58
CA GLU A 79 7.76 -5.51 -9.70
C GLU A 79 6.56 -4.57 -9.51
N LYS A 80 5.55 -4.99 -8.75
CA LYS A 80 4.33 -4.20 -8.51
C LYS A 80 4.46 -3.28 -7.28
N VAL A 81 5.49 -3.52 -6.45
CA VAL A 81 5.80 -2.69 -5.27
C VAL A 81 6.61 -1.46 -5.64
N GLU A 82 7.38 -1.50 -6.73
CA GLU A 82 8.32 -0.45 -7.09
C GLU A 82 7.68 0.93 -7.23
N LYS A 83 6.61 1.05 -8.03
CA LYS A 83 5.92 2.33 -8.25
C LYS A 83 5.28 2.92 -6.98
N PRO A 84 4.50 2.17 -6.17
CA PRO A 84 4.03 2.65 -4.88
C PRO A 84 5.17 3.05 -3.93
N LEU A 85 6.29 2.31 -3.95
CA LEU A 85 7.44 2.59 -3.08
C LEU A 85 8.14 3.90 -3.47
N GLU A 86 8.32 4.16 -4.76
CA GLU A 86 8.91 5.39 -5.28
C GLU A 86 8.13 6.63 -4.82
N LEU A 87 6.78 6.58 -4.87
CA LEU A 87 5.93 7.67 -4.38
C LEU A 87 6.08 7.89 -2.86
N LEU A 88 6.11 6.80 -2.08
CA LEU A 88 6.33 6.86 -0.63
C LEU A 88 7.70 7.41 -0.24
N LEU A 89 8.75 7.03 -0.95
CA LEU A 89 10.12 7.48 -0.68
C LEU A 89 10.27 8.99 -0.86
N VAL A 90 9.57 9.57 -1.84
CA VAL A 90 9.58 11.02 -2.08
C VAL A 90 8.80 11.78 -1.01
N GLU A 91 7.70 11.22 -0.51
CA GLU A 91 6.76 11.95 0.35
C GLU A 91 6.91 11.66 1.85
N TYR A 92 7.48 10.51 2.23
CA TYR A 92 7.65 10.05 3.61
C TYR A 92 9.08 9.61 3.92
N LEU A 93 9.95 10.59 4.16
CA LEU A 93 11.36 10.38 4.57
C LEU A 93 11.51 9.52 5.84
N GLU A 94 10.57 9.57 6.78
CA GLU A 94 10.61 8.78 8.02
C GLU A 94 10.52 7.25 7.80
N LEU A 95 9.94 6.82 6.68
CA LEU A 95 9.87 5.39 6.33
C LEU A 95 11.07 4.92 5.52
N SER A 96 11.93 5.83 5.05
CA SER A 96 13.03 5.54 4.12
C SER A 96 13.93 4.39 4.60
N ASP A 97 14.35 4.38 5.87
CA ASP A 97 15.19 3.33 6.44
C ASP A 97 14.54 1.93 6.37
N TYR A 98 13.24 1.84 6.65
CA TYR A 98 12.49 0.58 6.55
C TYR A 98 12.31 0.13 5.10
N LEU A 99 12.01 1.07 4.21
CA LEU A 99 11.85 0.77 2.79
C LEU A 99 13.18 0.32 2.16
N VAL A 100 14.30 0.91 2.56
CA VAL A 100 15.64 0.52 2.09
C VAL A 100 16.08 -0.83 2.63
N ASP A 101 15.78 -1.16 3.88
CA ASP A 101 15.97 -2.52 4.41
C ASP A 101 15.17 -3.56 3.60
N ILE A 102 13.92 -3.23 3.21
CA ILE A 102 13.12 -4.07 2.32
C ILE A 102 13.77 -4.21 0.95
N THR A 103 14.12 -3.11 0.28
CA THR A 103 14.75 -3.08 -1.04
C THR A 103 16.01 -3.95 -1.06
N ASN A 104 16.85 -3.81 -0.05
CA ASN A 104 18.07 -4.60 0.14
C ASN A 104 17.79 -6.10 0.36
N LYS A 105 16.79 -6.44 1.20
CA LYS A 105 16.43 -7.83 1.51
C LYS A 105 15.79 -8.57 0.33
N SER A 106 15.02 -7.87 -0.49
CA SER A 106 14.30 -8.48 -1.62
C SER A 106 15.03 -8.41 -2.95
N ARG A 107 16.25 -7.83 -3.00
CA ARG A 107 17.01 -7.59 -4.26
C ARG A 107 16.17 -6.86 -5.31
N ILE A 108 15.15 -6.12 -4.89
CA ILE A 108 14.38 -5.28 -5.79
C ILE A 108 15.31 -4.13 -6.11
N HIS A 109 15.72 -3.99 -7.36
CA HIS A 109 16.56 -2.89 -7.80
C HIS A 109 15.67 -1.67 -8.05
N ILE A 110 14.85 -1.30 -7.07
CA ILE A 110 14.31 0.06 -7.05
C ILE A 110 15.56 0.88 -6.89
N LEU A 111 15.82 1.71 -7.88
CA LEU A 111 16.87 2.69 -7.88
C LEU A 111 16.63 3.56 -6.64
N ALA A 112 17.13 3.10 -5.48
CA ALA A 112 17.74 3.95 -4.50
C ALA A 112 18.82 4.65 -5.31
N ASN A 113 18.38 5.70 -6.00
CA ASN A 113 19.19 6.66 -6.68
C ASN A 113 20.36 6.87 -5.74
N ASP A 114 21.56 6.51 -6.19
CA ASP A 114 22.80 6.95 -5.55
C ASP A 114 22.72 8.48 -5.26
N ASN A 115 21.87 9.21 -5.99
CA ASN A 115 21.50 10.60 -5.78
C ASN A 115 20.62 10.95 -4.55
N VAL A 116 19.71 10.10 -4.06
CA VAL A 116 18.83 10.48 -2.92
C VAL A 116 19.59 10.39 -1.60
N TYR A 117 20.48 9.41 -1.45
CA TYR A 117 21.37 9.33 -0.29
C TYR A 117 22.52 10.36 -0.36
N GLU A 118 23.03 10.69 -1.55
CA GLU A 118 24.07 11.73 -1.70
C GLU A 118 23.54 13.15 -1.49
N GLN A 119 22.26 13.43 -1.78
CA GLN A 119 21.68 14.76 -1.54
C GLN A 119 21.33 15.04 -0.07
N PHE A 120 21.22 14.02 0.78
CA PHE A 120 20.96 14.18 2.22
C PHE A 120 22.20 13.95 3.11
N ASN A 121 23.32 13.45 2.55
CA ASN A 121 24.61 13.33 3.27
C ASN A 121 25.61 14.46 2.96
N TYR A 122 25.15 15.54 2.34
CA TYR A 122 25.89 16.81 2.25
C TYR A 122 25.02 17.94 2.79
N ASN A 123 24.94 18.05 4.12
CA ASN A 123 24.96 19.31 4.88
C ASN A 123 24.85 18.99 6.38
N ASP A 124 26.04 18.96 7.02
CA ASP A 124 26.36 18.99 8.46
C ASP A 124 25.80 17.90 9.40
#